data_AF-A0A1F2Z1I7-F1
#
_entry.id   AF-A0A1F2Z1I7-F1
#
_cell.length_a   1.000
_cell.length_b   1.000
_cell.length_c   1.000
_cell.angle_alpha   90.00
_cell.angle_beta   90.00
_cell.angle_gamma   90.00
#
_symmetry.space_group_name_H-M   'P 1'
#
loop_
_entity.id
_entity.type
_entity.pdbx_description
1 polymer ?
#
loop_
_entity_poly.entity_id
_entity_poly.type
_entity_poly.pdbx_seq_one_letter_code
_entity_poly.pdbx_strand_id
1 'polypeptide(L)'
;MKSNDNNFEGTNIVLPFPPTDMKAEFEMEIYARFMRHLRTVPTSRPEIRILAATQFVADMMDIQDAVVAKTLVDLGLRAPRMAFPESYLESVDNIMMRDIHEVGLTSAALKDLQHHWQSIGEDKFAAFKRCYPTLAEGMFTRV
;
A
#
# COMPACT_ATOMS: atom_id res chain seq x y z
N MET A 1 -24.18 5.75 17.82
CA MET A 1 -22.91 5.92 17.10
C MET A 1 -22.95 4.96 15.92
N LYS A 2 -22.95 5.47 14.69
CA LYS A 2 -23.07 4.66 13.48
C LYS A 2 -21.74 3.92 13.29
N SER A 3 -21.75 2.60 13.34
CA SER A 3 -20.61 1.77 13.01
C SER A 3 -20.16 2.11 11.58
N ASN A 4 -18.89 2.48 11.40
CA ASN A 4 -18.32 2.73 10.09
C ASN A 4 -18.26 1.39 9.34
N ASP A 5 -19.08 1.23 8.30
CA ASP A 5 -19.06 0.11 7.35
C ASP A 5 -17.83 0.20 6.42
N ASN A 6 -16.64 0.48 6.97
CA ASN A 6 -15.39 0.58 6.21
C ASN A 6 -14.75 -0.78 5.93
N ASN A 7 -15.37 -1.87 6.37
CA ASN A 7 -14.91 -3.21 6.14
C ASN A 7 -15.68 -3.78 4.95
N PHE A 8 -15.02 -3.95 3.81
CA PHE A 8 -15.54 -4.80 2.75
C PHE A 8 -15.45 -6.25 3.25
N GLU A 9 -16.47 -6.70 3.97
CA GLU A 9 -16.51 -8.02 4.61
C GLU A 9 -16.06 -9.13 3.64
N GLY A 10 -15.01 -9.85 4.02
CA GLY A 10 -14.45 -10.96 3.24
C GLY A 10 -13.40 -10.60 2.20
N THR A 11 -13.05 -9.32 2.04
CA THR A 11 -12.02 -8.87 1.10
C THR A 11 -10.87 -8.27 1.89
N ASN A 12 -9.62 -8.60 1.55
CA ASN A 12 -8.42 -8.16 2.27
C ASN A 12 -8.12 -6.67 2.02
N ILE A 13 -9.09 -5.80 2.30
CA ILE A 13 -9.10 -4.38 1.96
C ILE A 13 -9.54 -3.58 3.20
N VAL A 14 -8.74 -2.57 3.52
CA VAL A 14 -9.04 -1.56 4.55
C VAL A 14 -9.09 -0.20 3.86
N LEU A 15 -10.20 0.53 4.03
CA LEU A 15 -10.38 1.86 3.45
C LEU A 15 -9.56 2.94 4.18
N PRO A 16 -9.13 4.00 3.46
CA PRO A 16 -8.40 5.10 4.07
C PRO A 16 -9.28 5.91 5.03
N PHE A 17 -8.65 6.59 5.96
CA PHE A 17 -9.28 7.52 6.88
C PHE A 17 -9.19 8.96 6.35
N PRO A 18 -10.17 9.83 6.69
CA PRO A 18 -10.03 11.24 6.39
C PRO A 18 -8.81 11.83 7.10
N PRO A 19 -8.03 12.71 6.45
CA PRO A 19 -6.95 13.43 7.11
C PRO A 19 -7.48 14.19 8.34
N THR A 20 -6.73 14.14 9.44
CA THR A 20 -7.11 14.82 10.69
C THR A 20 -6.52 16.23 10.79
N ASP A 21 -5.42 16.48 10.08
CA ASP A 21 -4.79 17.81 10.05
C ASP A 21 -5.59 18.75 9.15
N MET A 22 -5.87 19.96 9.65
CA MET A 22 -6.57 20.99 8.89
C MET A 22 -5.71 21.54 7.74
N LYS A 23 -4.39 21.35 7.77
CA LYS A 23 -3.47 21.79 6.70
C LYS A 23 -3.34 20.79 5.55
N ALA A 24 -3.92 19.60 5.69
CA ALA A 24 -3.84 18.52 4.69
C ALA A 24 -4.93 18.67 3.61
N GLU A 25 -5.05 19.87 3.00
CA GLU A 25 -6.09 20.18 2.00
C GLU A 25 -5.95 19.28 0.77
N PHE A 26 -4.72 19.02 0.32
CA PHE A 26 -4.42 18.18 -0.82
C PHE A 26 -4.82 16.72 -0.58
N GLU A 27 -4.45 16.17 0.57
CA GLU A 27 -4.80 14.81 0.97
C GLU A 27 -6.30 14.66 1.19
N MET A 28 -6.95 15.70 1.72
CA MET A 28 -8.41 15.74 1.92
C MET A 28 -9.13 15.73 0.58
N GLU A 29 -8.62 16.47 -0.41
CA GLU A 29 -9.16 16.50 -1.75
C GLU A 29 -9.04 15.13 -2.44
N ILE A 30 -7.88 14.49 -2.36
CA ILE A 30 -7.67 13.12 -2.85
C ILE A 30 -8.65 12.16 -2.17
N TYR A 31 -8.71 12.19 -0.83
CA TYR A 31 -9.59 11.34 -0.04
C TYR A 31 -11.07 11.50 -0.42
N ALA A 32 -11.55 12.75 -0.49
CA ALA A 32 -12.96 13.03 -0.76
C ALA A 32 -13.35 12.60 -2.19
N ARG A 33 -12.51 12.89 -3.18
CA ARG A 33 -12.72 12.49 -4.57
C ARG A 33 -12.69 10.96 -4.72
N PHE A 34 -11.71 10.30 -4.10
CA PHE A 34 -11.59 8.84 -4.08
C PHE A 34 -12.82 8.18 -3.47
N MET A 35 -13.21 8.57 -2.25
CA MET A 35 -14.36 8.00 -1.54
C MET A 35 -15.68 8.27 -2.26
N ARG A 36 -15.81 9.41 -2.95
CA ARG A 36 -16.98 9.71 -3.78
C ARG A 36 -17.05 8.79 -4.99
N HIS A 37 -15.96 8.65 -5.74
CA HIS A 37 -15.94 7.82 -6.94
C HIS A 37 -16.07 6.33 -6.62
N LEU A 38 -15.44 5.87 -5.53
CA LEU A 38 -15.52 4.47 -5.10
C LEU A 38 -16.96 3.98 -4.86
N ARG A 39 -17.88 4.88 -4.47
CA ARG A 39 -19.32 4.56 -4.29
C ARG A 39 -20.08 4.43 -5.61
N THR A 40 -19.56 5.00 -6.70
CA THR A 40 -20.23 5.06 -8.00
C THR A 40 -19.69 4.06 -9.03
N VAL A 41 -18.51 3.48 -8.79
CA VAL A 41 -17.91 2.52 -9.73
C VAL A 41 -18.74 1.22 -9.79
N PRO A 42 -19.30 0.85 -10.96
CA PRO A 42 -20.13 -0.34 -11.12
C PRO A 42 -19.24 -1.57 -11.33
N THR A 43 -18.57 -2.04 -10.29
CA THR A 43 -17.69 -3.24 -10.38
C THR A 43 -17.85 -4.11 -9.15
N SER A 44 -18.15 -5.40 -9.33
CA SER A 44 -18.28 -6.36 -8.23
C SER A 44 -16.94 -6.69 -7.55
N ARG A 45 -15.84 -6.59 -8.30
CA ARG A 45 -14.47 -6.83 -7.80
C ARG A 45 -13.91 -5.58 -7.11
N PRO A 46 -13.66 -5.62 -5.79
CA PRO A 46 -13.28 -4.43 -5.02
C PRO A 46 -11.86 -3.95 -5.35
N GLU A 47 -10.93 -4.82 -5.74
CA GLU A 47 -9.56 -4.44 -6.10
C GLU A 47 -9.55 -3.58 -7.36
N ILE A 48 -10.32 -4.00 -8.38
CA ILE A 48 -10.50 -3.24 -9.62
C ILE A 48 -11.17 -1.90 -9.32
N ARG A 49 -12.11 -1.89 -8.35
CA ARG A 49 -12.81 -0.67 -7.94
C ARG A 49 -11.85 0.37 -7.35
N ILE A 50 -10.90 -0.07 -6.52
CA ILE A 50 -9.87 0.80 -5.93
C ILE A 50 -8.92 1.32 -7.00
N LEU A 51 -8.45 0.44 -7.90
CA LEU A 51 -7.56 0.83 -8.99
C LEU A 51 -8.23 1.89 -9.88
N ALA A 52 -9.46 1.63 -10.32
CA ALA A 52 -10.24 2.55 -11.15
C ALA A 52 -10.48 3.89 -10.44
N ALA A 53 -10.81 3.87 -9.15
CA ALA A 53 -10.99 5.10 -8.38
C ALA A 53 -9.69 5.87 -8.20
N THR A 54 -8.55 5.19 -8.05
CA THR A 54 -7.23 5.82 -7.97
C THR A 54 -6.87 6.52 -9.28
N GLN A 55 -7.04 5.83 -10.41
CA GLN A 55 -6.78 6.37 -11.74
C GLN A 55 -7.71 7.55 -12.07
N PHE A 56 -9.00 7.43 -11.74
CA PHE A 56 -9.95 8.52 -11.92
C PHE A 56 -9.55 9.78 -11.15
N VAL A 57 -9.09 9.64 -9.90
CA VAL A 57 -8.64 10.79 -9.09
C VAL A 57 -7.37 11.38 -9.68
N ALA A 58 -6.44 10.55 -10.14
CA ALA A 58 -5.21 10.98 -10.80
C ALA A 58 -5.51 11.84 -12.04
N ASP A 59 -6.37 11.33 -12.93
CA ASP A 59 -6.80 12.05 -14.14
C ASP A 59 -7.53 13.35 -13.80
N MET A 60 -8.40 13.33 -12.79
CA MET A 60 -9.20 14.50 -12.41
C MET A 60 -8.40 15.57 -11.68
N MET A 61 -7.24 15.23 -11.12
CA MET A 61 -6.33 16.15 -10.43
C MET A 61 -5.08 16.49 -11.26
N ASP A 62 -4.92 15.90 -12.44
CA ASP A 62 -3.75 16.04 -13.31
C ASP A 62 -2.43 15.71 -12.59
N ILE A 63 -2.43 14.60 -11.84
CA ILE A 63 -1.25 14.10 -11.11
C ILE A 63 -1.02 12.62 -11.41
N GLN A 64 0.17 12.13 -11.10
CA GLN A 64 0.50 10.72 -11.27
C GLN A 64 -0.33 9.84 -10.32
N ASP A 65 -0.84 8.73 -10.85
CA ASP A 65 -1.56 7.71 -10.10
C ASP A 65 -0.74 7.13 -8.92
N ALA A 66 0.58 7.06 -9.07
CA ALA A 66 1.51 6.68 -7.99
C ALA A 66 1.44 7.63 -6.78
N VAL A 67 1.29 8.93 -7.01
CA VAL A 67 1.18 9.93 -5.94
C VAL A 67 -0.15 9.77 -5.21
N VAL A 68 -1.24 9.58 -5.95
CA VAL A 68 -2.56 9.32 -5.37
C VAL A 68 -2.55 8.05 -4.53
N ALA A 69 -2.02 6.95 -5.07
CA ALA A 69 -1.90 5.68 -4.36
C ALA A 69 -1.07 5.82 -3.08
N LYS A 70 0.08 6.49 -3.15
CA LYS A 70 0.92 6.78 -1.97
C LYS A 70 0.14 7.54 -0.90
N THR A 71 -0.53 8.62 -1.28
CA THR A 71 -1.32 9.43 -0.33
C THR A 71 -2.42 8.60 0.32
N LEU A 72 -3.15 7.78 -0.46
CA LEU A 72 -4.19 6.91 0.09
C LEU A 72 -3.62 5.87 1.06
N VAL A 73 -2.44 5.30 0.78
CA VAL A 73 -1.74 4.37 1.68
C VAL A 73 -1.30 5.06 2.96
N ASP A 74 -0.77 6.28 2.87
CA ASP A 74 -0.38 7.11 4.01
C ASP A 74 -1.61 7.46 4.89
N LEU A 75 -2.80 7.58 4.29
CA LEU A 75 -4.09 7.73 4.97
C LEU A 75 -4.69 6.41 5.50
N GLY A 76 -4.03 5.28 5.30
CA GLY A 76 -4.42 3.99 5.87
C GLY A 76 -5.07 2.99 4.89
N LEU A 77 -5.10 3.27 3.58
CA LEU A 77 -5.55 2.29 2.59
C LEU A 77 -4.65 1.04 2.64
N ARG A 78 -5.27 -0.13 2.81
CA ARG A 78 -4.62 -1.44 2.64
C ARG A 78 -5.42 -2.24 1.64
N ALA A 79 -4.76 -2.84 0.66
CA ALA A 79 -5.42 -3.62 -0.38
C ALA A 79 -4.42 -4.64 -0.96
N PRO A 80 -4.90 -5.64 -1.71
CA PRO A 80 -4.03 -6.53 -2.49
C PRO A 80 -3.22 -5.74 -3.52
N ARG A 81 -2.08 -6.27 -3.95
CA ARG A 81 -1.17 -5.60 -4.89
C ARG A 81 -1.87 -5.19 -6.18
N MET A 82 -2.76 -6.04 -6.71
CA MET A 82 -3.50 -5.75 -7.95
C MET A 82 -4.45 -4.54 -7.86
N ALA A 83 -4.74 -4.04 -6.66
CA ALA A 83 -5.56 -2.85 -6.45
C ALA A 83 -4.78 -1.54 -6.67
N PHE A 84 -3.46 -1.61 -6.81
CA PHE A 84 -2.58 -0.45 -6.95
C PHE A 84 -2.05 -0.30 -8.38
N PRO A 85 -1.79 0.94 -8.82
CA PRO A 85 -1.13 1.19 -10.10
C PRO A 85 0.28 0.57 -10.17
N GLU A 86 0.69 0.16 -11.36
CA GLU A 86 2.01 -0.45 -11.59
C GLU A 86 3.15 0.50 -11.23
N SER A 87 3.02 1.78 -11.59
CA SER A 87 3.96 2.87 -11.25
C SER A 87 4.22 2.97 -9.73
N TYR A 88 3.17 2.82 -8.92
CA TYR A 88 3.28 2.80 -7.46
C TYR A 88 4.00 1.54 -6.99
N LEU A 89 3.61 0.36 -7.50
CA LEU A 89 4.19 -0.91 -7.10
C LEU A 89 5.69 -1.00 -7.42
N GLU A 90 6.11 -0.49 -8.57
CA GLU A 90 7.54 -0.41 -8.92
C GLU A 90 8.31 0.48 -7.95
N SER A 91 7.75 1.64 -7.59
CA SER A 91 8.38 2.55 -6.62
C SER A 91 8.54 1.87 -5.25
N VAL A 92 7.50 1.15 -4.80
CA VAL A 92 7.49 0.41 -3.53
C VAL A 92 8.48 -0.74 -3.57
N ASP A 93 8.50 -1.54 -4.64
CA ASP A 93 9.42 -2.66 -4.80
C ASP A 93 10.88 -2.18 -4.78
N ASN A 94 11.17 -1.05 -5.44
CA ASN A 94 12.49 -0.42 -5.42
C ASN A 94 12.91 0.05 -4.01
N ILE A 95 11.99 0.66 -3.26
CA ILE A 95 12.24 1.08 -1.87
C ILE A 95 12.49 -0.15 -0.99
N MET A 96 11.67 -1.20 -1.13
CA MET A 96 11.79 -2.42 -0.32
C MET A 96 13.09 -3.18 -0.59
N MET A 97 13.57 -3.23 -1.84
CA MET A 97 14.87 -3.83 -2.15
C MET A 97 16.02 -3.08 -1.48
N ARG A 98 15.92 -1.75 -1.36
CA ARG A 98 16.96 -0.90 -0.75
C ARG A 98 16.91 -0.88 0.78
N ASP A 99 15.74 -1.03 1.38
CA ASP A 99 15.57 -1.08 2.86
C ASP A 99 16.32 -2.27 3.50
N ILE A 100 16.63 -3.32 2.72
CA ILE A 100 17.52 -4.42 3.14
C ILE A 100 18.93 -3.89 3.46
N HIS A 101 19.35 -2.80 2.82
CA HIS A 101 20.72 -2.25 2.88
C HIS A 101 20.79 -0.93 3.66
N GLU A 102 19.70 -0.15 3.69
CA GLU A 102 19.65 1.18 4.33
C GLU A 102 18.44 1.29 5.27
N VAL A 103 18.69 1.41 6.58
CA VAL A 103 17.64 1.52 7.60
C VAL A 103 17.00 2.91 7.56
N GLY A 104 15.68 2.96 7.33
CA GLY A 104 14.87 4.17 7.53
C GLY A 104 14.21 4.76 6.29
N LEU A 105 14.28 4.09 5.13
CA LEU A 105 13.64 4.54 3.89
C LEU A 105 12.13 4.30 3.86
N THR A 106 11.64 3.33 4.64
CA THR A 106 10.23 2.91 4.63
C THR A 106 9.37 3.71 5.60
N SER A 107 8.31 4.35 5.10
CA SER A 107 7.31 5.03 5.94
C SER A 107 6.54 4.03 6.81
N ALA A 108 6.00 4.47 7.95
CA ALA A 108 5.19 3.61 8.82
C ALA A 108 4.01 2.97 8.07
N ALA A 109 3.32 3.78 7.25
CA ALA A 109 2.21 3.29 6.42
C ALA A 109 2.64 2.24 5.39
N LEU A 110 3.85 2.37 4.82
CA LEU A 110 4.39 1.39 3.89
C LEU A 110 4.76 0.06 4.58
N LYS A 111 5.28 0.12 5.82
CA LYS A 111 5.55 -1.08 6.64
C LYS A 111 4.26 -1.82 6.97
N ASP A 112 3.21 -1.09 7.33
CA ASP A 112 1.89 -1.68 7.56
C ASP A 112 1.31 -2.32 6.29
N LEU A 113 1.48 -1.66 5.13
CA LEU A 113 1.06 -2.22 3.84
C LEU A 113 1.86 -3.48 3.50
N GLN A 114 3.15 -3.51 3.82
CA GLN A 114 3.98 -4.71 3.66
C GLN A 114 3.50 -5.85 4.56
N HIS A 115 3.23 -5.57 5.83
CA HIS A 115 2.69 -6.55 6.76
C HIS A 115 1.32 -7.07 6.30
N HIS A 116 0.48 -6.19 5.74
CA HIS A 116 -0.78 -6.57 5.12
C HIS A 116 -0.56 -7.56 3.97
N TRP A 117 0.34 -7.26 3.03
CA TRP A 117 0.68 -8.17 1.92
C TRP A 117 1.26 -9.51 2.39
N GLN A 118 2.04 -9.51 3.46
CA GLN A 118 2.55 -10.73 4.08
C GLN A 118 1.43 -11.59 4.65
N SER A 119 0.46 -10.98 5.32
CA SER A 119 -0.66 -11.69 5.94
C SER A 119 -1.57 -12.37 4.92
N ILE A 120 -1.66 -11.83 3.70
CA ILE A 120 -2.48 -12.36 2.60
C ILE A 120 -1.70 -13.25 1.63
N GLY A 121 -0.38 -13.41 1.84
CA GLY A 121 0.48 -14.26 1.00
C GLY A 121 0.99 -13.62 -0.29
N GLU A 122 0.91 -12.29 -0.45
CA GLU A 122 1.36 -11.56 -1.64
C GLU A 122 2.77 -10.94 -1.48
N ASP A 123 3.61 -11.50 -0.61
CA ASP A 123 4.99 -11.03 -0.41
C ASP A 123 5.93 -11.55 -1.52
N LYS A 124 6.14 -10.72 -2.55
CA LYS A 124 7.10 -10.95 -3.65
C LYS A 124 8.53 -11.24 -3.15
N PHE A 125 8.88 -10.74 -1.96
CA PHE A 125 10.23 -10.83 -1.38
C PHE A 125 10.35 -11.86 -0.25
N ALA A 126 9.32 -12.68 0.00
CA ALA A 126 9.35 -13.69 1.05
C ALA A 126 10.54 -14.66 0.92
N ALA A 127 10.98 -14.94 -0.32
CA ALA A 127 12.16 -15.77 -0.58
C ALA A 127 13.46 -15.09 -0.12
N PHE A 128 13.60 -13.77 -0.31
CA PHE A 128 14.79 -13.01 0.08
C PHE A 128 14.89 -12.78 1.58
N LYS A 129 13.76 -12.71 2.29
CA LYS A 129 13.70 -12.55 3.76
C LYS A 129 14.06 -13.82 4.54
N ARG A 130 14.01 -15.00 3.90
CA ARG A 130 14.23 -16.31 4.55
C ARG A 130 15.67 -16.82 4.43
N CYS A 131 16.51 -16.20 3.62
CA CYS A 131 17.91 -16.59 3.45
C CYS A 131 18.82 -15.81 4.41
N TYR A 132 18.91 -16.28 5.65
CA TYR A 132 20.09 -16.03 6.47
C TYR A 132 20.96 -17.31 6.44
N PRO A 133 21.90 -17.49 5.50
CA PRO A 133 23.01 -18.38 5.78
C PRO A 133 23.77 -17.73 6.94
N THR A 134 23.57 -18.25 8.14
CA THR A 134 24.41 -17.90 9.28
C THR A 134 25.87 -18.16 8.87
N LEU A 135 26.74 -17.16 9.02
CA LEU A 135 28.21 -17.29 8.94
C LEU A 135 28.79 -18.22 10.05
N ALA A 136 28.03 -19.22 10.48
CA ALA A 136 28.36 -20.18 11.52
C ALA A 136 28.68 -21.58 10.98
N GLU A 137 28.59 -21.82 9.66
CA GLU A 137 29.09 -23.05 9.05
C GLU A 137 30.49 -22.82 8.47
N GLY A 138 31.52 -23.06 9.29
CA GLY A 138 32.79 -23.60 8.78
C GLY A 138 34.04 -22.72 8.84
N MET A 139 34.05 -21.56 9.52
CA MET A 139 35.33 -20.91 9.82
C MET A 139 35.88 -21.42 11.16
N PHE A 140 37.05 -22.09 11.07
CA PHE A 140 37.92 -22.61 12.14
C PHE A 140 37.67 -24.05 12.63
N THR A 141 37.98 -25.04 11.81
CA THR A 141 38.85 -26.13 12.28
C THR A 141 40.27 -25.83 11.82
N ARG A 142 41.05 -25.24 12.74
CA ARG A 142 42.51 -25.19 12.67
C ARG A 142 43.05 -26.31 13.56
N VAL A 143 44.10 -26.95 13.03
CA VAL A 143 45.03 -27.94 13.59
C VAL A 143 44.57 -29.39 13.50
#